data_AF-A0A975ZQN0-F1
#
_entry.id   AF-A0A975ZQN0-F1
#
_cell.length_a   1.000
_cell.length_b   1.000
_cell.length_c   1.000
_cell.angle_alpha   90.00
_cell.angle_beta   90.00
_cell.angle_gamma   90.00
#
_symmetry.space_group_name_H-M   'P 1'
#
loop_
_entity.id
_entity.type
_entity.pdbx_description
1 polymer ?
#
loop_
_entity_poly.entity_id
_entity_poly.type
_entity_poly.pdbx_seq_one_letter_code
_entity_poly.pdbx_strand_id
1 'polypeptide(L)'
;MLTHPTSDRLEALGFTGMAKALDEQRRASDAFENLSFEERLGLLVDREATERDAKRLATRLRFAALRQAACVEDIDMRSPRGIDKSVMAHLIDGGWINRHENLLVTGPTGLGKSWIACALGHKACRDDRRVMYHRVPRLFQALAIARGDGRHARVLKSIERTELLILDDWGLSVLTAAFWTGHRGA
;
A
#
# COMPACT_ATOMS: atom_id res chain seq x y z
N MET A 1 -30.79 -16.62 29.33
CA MET A 1 -30.77 -16.44 27.87
C MET A 1 -29.33 -16.59 27.40
N LEU A 2 -29.06 -17.47 26.44
CA LEU A 2 -27.72 -17.64 25.87
C LEU A 2 -27.35 -16.30 25.21
N THR A 3 -26.37 -15.60 25.77
CA THR A 3 -25.89 -14.25 25.35
C THR A 3 -24.79 -14.32 24.29
N HIS A 4 -24.23 -15.51 24.07
CA HIS A 4 -23.25 -15.84 23.04
C HIS A 4 -23.73 -15.84 21.57
N PRO A 5 -25.02 -16.08 21.21
CA PRO A 5 -25.38 -16.30 19.81
C PRO A 5 -25.19 -15.05 18.94
N THR A 6 -25.30 -13.83 19.49
CA THR A 6 -25.11 -12.61 18.70
C THR A 6 -23.64 -12.36 18.38
N SER A 7 -22.73 -12.47 19.36
CA SER A 7 -21.29 -12.28 19.14
C SER A 7 -20.76 -13.37 18.19
N ASP A 8 -21.13 -14.63 18.43
CA ASP A 8 -20.76 -15.76 17.57
C ASP A 8 -21.31 -15.59 16.14
N ARG A 9 -22.54 -15.05 15.99
CA ARG A 9 -23.14 -14.78 14.68
C ARG A 9 -22.44 -13.63 13.95
N LEU A 10 -22.03 -12.57 14.67
CA LEU A 10 -21.26 -11.47 14.10
C LEU A 10 -19.92 -11.98 13.56
N GLU A 11 -19.22 -12.83 14.32
CA GLU A 11 -17.98 -13.46 13.87
C GLU A 11 -18.20 -14.34 12.63
N ALA A 12 -19.24 -15.18 12.63
CA ALA A 12 -19.59 -16.03 11.49
C ALA A 12 -19.93 -15.23 10.21
N LEU A 13 -20.43 -14.00 10.36
CA LEU A 13 -20.70 -13.07 9.26
C LEU A 13 -19.48 -12.22 8.87
N GLY A 14 -18.36 -12.35 9.58
CA GLY A 14 -17.13 -11.58 9.34
C GLY A 14 -17.13 -10.16 9.93
N PHE A 15 -18.01 -9.87 10.89
CA PHE A 15 -18.06 -8.63 11.68
C PHE A 15 -17.29 -8.78 13.00
N THR A 16 -16.02 -9.16 12.91
CA THR A 16 -15.20 -9.47 14.09
C THR A 16 -14.94 -8.25 14.97
N GLY A 17 -14.84 -7.06 14.39
CA GLY A 17 -14.69 -5.81 15.13
C GLY A 17 -15.97 -5.47 15.90
N MET A 18 -17.14 -5.63 15.28
CA MET A 18 -18.42 -5.47 15.98
C MET A 18 -18.58 -6.48 17.12
N ALA A 19 -18.23 -7.75 16.90
CA ALA A 19 -18.31 -8.78 17.94
C ALA A 19 -17.48 -8.41 19.18
N LYS A 20 -16.23 -8.00 18.98
CA LYS A 20 -15.34 -7.54 20.06
C LYS A 20 -15.89 -6.31 20.78
N ALA A 21 -16.35 -5.30 20.04
CA ALA A 21 -16.93 -4.10 20.64
C ALA A 21 -18.23 -4.39 21.40
N LEU A 22 -19.02 -5.37 20.96
CA LEU A 22 -20.23 -5.81 21.67
C LEU A 22 -19.88 -6.46 22.99
N ASP A 23 -18.87 -7.32 23.00
CA ASP A 23 -18.38 -7.96 24.22
C ASP A 23 -17.72 -6.93 25.17
N GLU A 24 -17.05 -5.92 24.62
CA GLU A 24 -16.48 -4.79 25.38
C GLU A 24 -17.58 -3.97 26.08
N GLN A 25 -18.63 -3.57 25.34
CA GLN A 25 -19.77 -2.86 25.91
C GLN A 25 -20.50 -3.66 26.99
N ARG A 26 -20.61 -4.99 26.81
CA ARG A 26 -21.21 -5.88 27.81
C ARG A 26 -20.40 -5.96 29.10
N ARG A 27 -19.07 -5.98 29.01
CA ARG A 27 -18.19 -6.06 30.19
C ARG A 27 -18.10 -4.75 30.95
N ALA A 28 -18.16 -3.63 30.23
CA ALA A 28 -18.04 -2.29 30.80
C ALA A 28 -19.37 -1.53 30.74
N SER A 29 -20.47 -2.17 31.16
CA SER A 29 -21.85 -1.64 31.05
C SER A 29 -21.95 -0.19 31.53
N ASP A 30 -21.42 0.10 32.72
CA ASP A 30 -21.44 1.43 33.36
C ASP A 30 -20.85 2.55 32.49
N ALA A 31 -19.85 2.23 31.64
CA ALA A 31 -19.21 3.21 30.76
C ALA A 31 -20.09 3.60 29.55
N PHE A 32 -21.11 2.79 29.24
CA PHE A 32 -21.99 2.98 28.09
C PHE A 32 -23.45 3.24 28.49
N GLU A 33 -23.77 3.32 29.79
CA GLU A 33 -25.15 3.53 30.28
C GLU A 33 -25.76 4.86 29.83
N ASN A 34 -24.94 5.91 29.70
CA ASN A 34 -25.38 7.23 29.27
C ASN A 34 -25.50 7.37 27.75
N LEU A 35 -25.15 6.33 26.99
CA LEU A 35 -25.25 6.34 25.53
C LEU A 35 -26.57 5.74 25.08
N SER A 36 -27.23 6.42 24.15
CA SER A 36 -28.36 5.90 23.41
C SER A 36 -28.00 4.61 22.66
N PHE A 37 -29.03 3.88 22.25
CA PHE A 37 -28.84 2.69 21.41
C PHE A 37 -28.08 3.03 20.12
N GLU A 38 -28.43 4.13 19.45
CA GLU A 38 -27.79 4.55 18.20
C GLU A 38 -26.31 4.89 18.41
N GLU A 39 -25.94 5.54 19.52
CA GLU A 39 -24.53 5.83 19.83
C GLU A 39 -23.73 4.54 20.08
N ARG A 40 -24.30 3.60 20.84
CA ARG A 40 -23.66 2.30 21.08
C ARG A 40 -23.51 1.49 19.80
N LEU A 41 -24.53 1.51 18.92
CA LEU A 41 -24.48 0.90 17.60
C LEU A 41 -23.44 1.57 16.70
N GLY A 42 -23.36 2.90 16.74
CA GLY A 42 -22.33 3.67 16.04
C GLY A 42 -20.92 3.21 16.41
N LEU A 43 -20.62 3.09 17.71
CA LEU A 43 -19.33 2.61 18.20
C LEU A 43 -18.97 1.18 17.73
N LEU A 44 -19.98 0.30 17.63
CA LEU A 44 -19.80 -1.05 17.09
C LEU A 44 -19.40 -1.01 15.62
N VAL A 45 -20.12 -0.22 14.82
CA VAL A 45 -19.87 -0.05 13.38
C VAL A 45 -18.51 0.61 13.13
N ASP A 46 -18.16 1.64 13.91
CA ASP A 46 -16.89 2.35 13.79
C ASP A 46 -15.70 1.43 14.08
N ARG A 47 -15.82 0.55 15.09
CA ARG A 47 -14.77 -0.45 15.38
C ARG A 47 -14.57 -1.39 14.19
N GLU A 48 -15.65 -1.87 13.59
CA GLU A 48 -15.58 -2.74 12.42
C GLU A 48 -14.99 -2.05 11.20
N ALA A 49 -15.43 -0.82 10.91
CA ALA A 49 -14.90 -0.03 9.81
C ALA A 49 -13.38 0.19 9.97
N THR A 50 -12.96 0.61 11.17
CA THR A 50 -11.54 0.82 11.50
C THR A 50 -10.71 -0.45 11.33
N GLU A 51 -11.18 -1.60 11.85
CA GLU A 51 -10.47 -2.88 11.69
C GLU A 51 -10.37 -3.30 10.21
N ARG A 52 -11.43 -3.10 9.42
CA ARG A 52 -11.44 -3.39 7.99
C ARG A 52 -10.47 -2.51 7.22
N ASP A 53 -10.45 -1.22 7.50
CA ASP A 53 -9.58 -0.28 6.81
C ASP A 53 -8.10 -0.51 7.17
N ALA A 54 -7.81 -0.81 8.44
CA ALA A 54 -6.48 -1.23 8.87
C ALA A 54 -6.01 -2.50 8.14
N LYS A 55 -6.89 -3.51 8.01
CA LYS A 55 -6.58 -4.76 7.31
C LYS A 55 -6.36 -4.54 5.81
N ARG A 56 -7.17 -3.69 5.17
CA ARG A 56 -7.02 -3.30 3.76
C ARG A 56 -5.69 -2.58 3.54
N LEU A 57 -5.36 -1.59 4.36
CA LEU A 57 -4.08 -0.87 4.31
C LEU A 57 -2.89 -1.83 4.49
N ALA A 58 -2.93 -2.69 5.51
CA ALA A 58 -1.87 -3.67 5.76
C ALA A 58 -1.67 -4.62 4.58
N THR A 59 -2.76 -5.04 3.93
CA THR A 59 -2.72 -5.88 2.72
C THR A 59 -2.06 -5.13 1.55
N ARG A 60 -2.41 -3.86 1.33
CA ARG A 60 -1.79 -3.02 0.29
C ARG A 60 -0.31 -2.77 0.55
N LEU A 61 0.07 -2.44 1.78
CA LEU A 61 1.47 -2.22 2.15
C LEU A 61 2.32 -3.48 1.96
N ARG A 62 1.78 -4.65 2.33
CA ARG A 62 2.43 -5.95 2.07
C ARG A 62 2.60 -6.22 0.58
N PHE A 63 1.58 -5.94 -0.23
CA PHE A 63 1.64 -6.08 -1.68
C PHE A 63 2.65 -5.11 -2.32
N ALA A 64 2.70 -3.87 -1.83
CA ALA A 64 3.59 -2.84 -2.34
C ALA A 64 5.07 -3.18 -2.15
N ALA A 65 5.40 -3.99 -1.14
CA ALA A 65 6.76 -4.45 -0.85
C ALA A 65 7.77 -3.29 -0.77
N LEU A 66 7.36 -2.18 -0.14
CA LEU A 66 8.19 -1.00 0.05
C LEU A 66 9.44 -1.37 0.86
N ARG A 67 10.60 -0.89 0.42
CA ARG A 67 11.89 -1.25 1.01
C ARG A 67 12.14 -0.60 2.37
N GLN A 68 11.54 0.55 2.61
CA GLN A 68 11.77 1.39 3.80
C GLN A 68 10.45 1.77 4.43
N ALA A 69 10.41 1.77 5.76
CA ALA A 69 9.36 2.44 6.52
C ALA A 69 9.60 3.94 6.41
N ALA A 70 8.87 4.59 5.50
CA ALA A 70 9.02 6.01 5.19
C ALA A 70 7.65 6.65 5.12
N CYS A 71 7.52 7.84 5.69
CA CYS A 71 6.29 8.62 5.72
C CYS A 71 6.55 10.01 5.16
N VAL A 72 5.59 10.54 4.39
CA VAL A 72 5.74 11.88 3.78
C VAL A 72 5.79 12.99 4.83
N GLU A 73 5.22 12.73 6.01
CA GLU A 73 5.25 13.60 7.18
C GLU A 73 6.67 13.78 7.74
N ASP A 74 7.57 12.81 7.52
CA ASP A 74 8.96 12.85 7.99
C ASP A 74 9.91 13.57 7.00
N ILE A 75 9.38 14.15 5.92
CA ILE A 75 10.19 14.87 4.93
C ILE A 75 10.68 16.19 5.53
N ASP A 76 11.98 16.30 5.74
CA ASP A 76 12.62 17.58 6.09
C ASP A 76 12.65 18.54 4.89
N MET A 77 11.64 19.40 4.81
CA MET A 77 11.55 20.50 3.83
C MET A 77 12.22 21.80 4.30
N ARG A 78 12.90 21.79 5.45
CA ARG A 78 13.61 22.96 6.02
C ARG A 78 15.07 22.97 5.58
N SER A 79 15.63 21.81 5.27
CA SER A 79 17.01 21.69 4.77
C SER A 79 17.12 22.22 3.33
N PRO A 80 18.15 23.01 2.98
CA PRO A 80 18.35 23.58 1.63
C PRO A 80 18.75 22.54 0.55
N ARG A 81 18.39 21.26 0.71
CA ARG A 81 18.72 20.12 -0.17
C ARG A 81 18.10 20.18 -1.57
N GLY A 82 17.54 21.34 -1.97
CA GLY A 82 17.03 21.56 -3.32
C GLY A 82 15.75 20.77 -3.65
N ILE A 83 15.01 20.28 -2.66
CA ILE A 83 13.69 19.70 -2.90
C ILE A 83 12.69 20.86 -3.01
N ASP A 84 12.22 21.10 -4.23
CA ASP A 84 11.18 22.09 -4.47
C ASP A 84 9.89 21.68 -3.73
N LYS A 85 9.44 22.56 -2.82
CA LYS A 85 8.26 22.33 -1.99
C LYS A 85 6.99 22.17 -2.82
N SER A 86 6.88 22.91 -3.93
CA SER A 86 5.73 22.84 -4.83
C SER A 86 5.67 21.48 -5.54
N VAL A 87 6.83 20.97 -5.98
CA VAL A 87 6.94 19.64 -6.58
C VAL A 87 6.60 18.56 -5.56
N MET A 88 7.13 18.66 -4.33
CA MET A 88 6.82 17.67 -3.30
C MET A 88 5.33 17.69 -2.90
N ALA A 89 4.72 18.86 -2.77
CA ALA A 89 3.29 18.99 -2.52
C ALA A 89 2.46 18.34 -3.64
N HIS A 90 2.82 18.58 -4.90
CA HIS A 90 2.16 17.95 -6.06
C HIS A 90 2.32 16.42 -6.05
N LEU A 91 3.50 15.91 -5.69
CA LEU A 91 3.74 14.48 -5.60
C LEU A 91 2.93 13.84 -4.47
N ILE A 92 2.83 14.50 -3.30
CA ILE A 92 2.06 14.04 -2.13
C ILE A 92 0.55 14.07 -2.39
N ASP A 93 0.05 15.06 -3.12
CA ASP A 93 -1.37 15.16 -3.52
C ASP A 93 -1.81 13.93 -4.35
N GLY A 94 -0.91 13.41 -5.19
CA GLY A 94 -1.13 12.13 -5.86
C GLY A 94 -2.09 12.19 -7.05
N GLY A 95 -2.53 13.38 -7.48
CA GLY A 95 -3.38 13.53 -8.67
C GLY A 95 -2.78 12.96 -9.96
N TRP A 96 -1.44 12.85 -10.04
CA TRP A 96 -0.72 12.19 -11.12
C TRP A 96 -0.95 10.67 -11.18
N ILE A 97 -1.19 10.02 -10.03
CA ILE A 97 -1.46 8.58 -9.96
C ILE A 97 -2.82 8.25 -10.60
N ASN A 98 -3.81 9.15 -10.49
CA ASN A 98 -5.10 9.01 -11.18
C ASN A 98 -4.96 9.03 -12.71
N ARG A 99 -3.88 9.60 -13.23
CA ARG A 99 -3.56 9.61 -14.67
C ARG A 99 -2.72 8.40 -15.09
N HIS A 100 -2.55 7.42 -14.19
CA HIS A 100 -1.72 6.23 -14.40
C HIS A 100 -0.24 6.57 -14.68
N GLU A 101 0.25 7.69 -14.16
CA GLU A 101 1.67 8.05 -14.23
C GLU A 101 2.44 7.24 -13.18
N ASN A 102 3.59 6.69 -13.60
CA ASN A 102 4.45 5.87 -12.74
C ASN A 102 5.61 6.68 -12.17
N LEU A 103 6.13 6.26 -11.01
CA LEU A 103 7.25 6.94 -10.37
C LEU A 103 8.57 6.28 -10.77
N LEU A 104 9.39 7.00 -11.53
CA LEU A 104 10.76 6.60 -11.85
C LEU A 104 11.75 7.39 -11.00
N VAL A 105 12.66 6.69 -10.34
CA VAL A 105 13.63 7.27 -9.41
C VAL A 105 15.04 7.14 -9.99
N THR A 106 15.68 8.27 -10.28
CA THR A 106 17.00 8.34 -10.92
C THR A 106 17.92 9.32 -10.19
N GLY A 107 19.24 9.14 -10.33
CA GLY A 107 20.26 10.07 -9.83
C GLY A 107 21.23 9.45 -8.80
N PRO A 108 22.21 10.22 -8.30
CA PRO A 108 23.36 9.70 -7.55
C PRO A 108 22.96 9.04 -6.22
N THR A 109 23.61 7.93 -5.86
CA THR A 109 23.27 7.18 -4.63
C THR A 109 23.44 8.03 -3.36
N GLY A 110 22.65 7.75 -2.32
CA GLY A 110 22.81 8.37 -1.00
C GLY A 110 22.00 9.65 -0.74
N LEU A 111 21.24 10.16 -1.72
CA LEU A 111 20.43 11.38 -1.55
C LEU A 111 19.00 11.16 -1.00
N GLY A 112 18.71 9.99 -0.42
CA GLY A 112 17.37 9.71 0.14
C GLY A 112 16.25 9.48 -0.89
N LYS A 113 16.57 9.34 -2.18
CA LYS A 113 15.60 9.09 -3.25
C LYS A 113 14.73 7.86 -3.03
N SER A 114 15.35 6.73 -2.72
CA SER A 114 14.63 5.49 -2.40
C SER A 114 13.72 5.65 -1.18
N TRP A 115 14.10 6.52 -0.25
CA TRP A 115 13.28 6.82 0.94
C TRP A 115 12.06 7.65 0.54
N ILE A 116 12.24 8.72 -0.26
CA ILE A 116 11.13 9.54 -0.79
C ILE A 116 10.17 8.67 -1.61
N ALA A 117 10.69 7.78 -2.46
CA ALA A 117 9.88 6.85 -3.24
C ALA A 117 9.03 5.93 -2.34
N CYS A 118 9.61 5.42 -1.25
CA CYS A 118 8.87 4.63 -0.26
C CYS A 118 7.83 5.48 0.48
N ALA A 119 8.13 6.73 0.83
CA ALA A 119 7.19 7.65 1.48
C ALA A 119 5.97 7.93 0.60
N LEU A 120 6.20 8.25 -0.67
CA LEU A 120 5.12 8.45 -1.66
C LEU A 120 4.31 7.18 -1.87
N GLY A 121 4.97 6.01 -1.98
CA GLY A 121 4.27 4.72 -2.07
C GLY A 121 3.43 4.38 -0.85
N HIS A 122 3.92 4.72 0.35
CA HIS A 122 3.19 4.54 1.61
C HIS A 122 1.97 5.46 1.66
N LYS A 123 2.11 6.74 1.29
CA LYS A 123 0.99 7.68 1.19
C LYS A 123 -0.06 7.20 0.18
N ALA A 124 0.36 6.76 -1.01
CA ALA A 124 -0.56 6.21 -1.99
C ALA A 124 -1.32 4.97 -1.48
N CYS A 125 -0.68 4.09 -0.70
CA CYS A 125 -1.39 2.97 -0.04
C CYS A 125 -2.41 3.44 0.99
N ARG A 126 -2.12 4.51 1.74
CA ARG A 126 -3.06 5.16 2.67
C ARG A 126 -4.25 5.77 1.92
N ASP A 127 -4.04 6.22 0.70
CA ASP A 127 -5.09 6.75 -0.19
C ASP A 127 -5.83 5.66 -0.97
N ASP A 128 -5.86 4.44 -0.43
CA ASP A 128 -6.57 3.28 -0.97
C ASP A 128 -6.02 2.72 -2.31
N ARG A 129 -4.87 3.22 -2.79
CA ARG A 129 -4.30 2.85 -4.09
C ARG A 129 -3.45 1.59 -4.04
N ARG A 130 -3.52 0.78 -5.10
CA ARG A 130 -2.61 -0.36 -5.31
C ARG A 130 -1.25 0.13 -5.81
N VAL A 131 -0.21 -0.09 -5.00
CA VAL A 131 1.17 0.31 -5.30
C VAL A 131 2.02 -0.95 -5.49
N MET A 132 3.04 -0.89 -6.35
CA MET A 132 4.06 -1.93 -6.47
C MET A 132 5.43 -1.26 -6.58
N TYR A 133 6.35 -1.61 -5.69
CA TYR A 133 7.73 -1.12 -5.71
C TYR A 133 8.68 -2.17 -6.26
N HIS A 134 9.52 -1.75 -7.22
CA HIS A 134 10.56 -2.59 -7.78
C HIS A 134 11.87 -1.84 -7.93
N ARG A 135 12.95 -2.50 -7.54
CA ARG A 135 14.28 -2.17 -8.06
C ARG A 135 14.39 -2.71 -9.47
N VAL A 136 14.74 -1.84 -10.40
CA VAL A 136 14.74 -2.14 -11.83
C VAL A 136 15.59 -3.36 -12.19
N PRO A 137 16.83 -3.55 -11.67
CA PRO A 137 17.61 -4.75 -11.97
C PRO A 137 16.93 -6.05 -11.51
N ARG A 138 16.26 -6.02 -10.34
CA ARG A 138 15.54 -7.19 -9.81
C ARG A 138 14.27 -7.48 -10.59
N LEU A 139 13.57 -6.44 -11.06
CA LEU A 139 12.39 -6.61 -11.90
C LEU A 139 12.73 -7.30 -13.21
N PHE A 140 13.79 -6.87 -13.89
CA PHE A 140 14.21 -7.51 -15.14
C PHE A 140 14.64 -8.96 -14.95
N GLN A 141 15.38 -9.26 -13.87
CA GLN A 141 15.72 -10.64 -13.52
C GLN A 141 14.46 -11.49 -13.28
N ALA A 142 13.49 -10.97 -12.51
CA ALA A 142 12.24 -11.68 -12.23
C ALA A 142 11.42 -11.92 -13.50
N LEU A 143 11.38 -10.94 -14.41
CA LEU A 143 10.70 -11.07 -15.71
C LEU A 143 11.38 -12.11 -16.62
N ALA A 144 12.72 -12.14 -16.65
CA ALA A 144 13.47 -13.13 -17.42
C ALA A 144 13.19 -14.56 -16.93
N ILE A 145 13.24 -14.79 -15.62
CA ILE A 145 12.92 -16.09 -15.01
C ILE A 145 11.44 -16.45 -15.28
N ALA A 146 10.52 -15.51 -15.11
CA ALA A 146 9.10 -15.75 -15.36
C ALA A 146 8.81 -16.12 -16.82
N ARG A 147 9.64 -15.67 -17.78
CA ARG A 147 9.56 -16.06 -19.19
C ARG A 147 10.01 -17.50 -19.40
N GLY A 148 11.06 -17.96 -18.71
CA GLY A 148 11.52 -19.36 -18.75
C GLY A 148 10.51 -20.35 -18.15
N ASP A 149 9.84 -19.97 -17.05
CA ASP A 149 8.94 -20.88 -16.31
C ASP A 149 7.44 -20.72 -16.67
N GLY A 150 7.11 -19.99 -17.73
CA GLY A 150 5.71 -19.79 -18.17
C GLY A 150 4.85 -18.87 -17.27
N ARG A 151 5.43 -18.18 -16.28
CA ARG A 151 4.72 -17.25 -15.36
C ARG A 151 4.62 -15.82 -15.86
N HIS A 152 5.24 -15.50 -17.00
CA HIS A 152 5.39 -14.13 -17.52
C HIS A 152 4.06 -13.38 -17.65
N ALA A 153 3.02 -14.00 -18.21
CA ALA A 153 1.69 -13.38 -18.35
C ALA A 153 1.06 -13.02 -17.00
N ARG A 154 1.29 -13.85 -15.96
CA ARG A 154 0.80 -13.59 -14.60
C ARG A 154 1.49 -12.37 -13.98
N VAL A 155 2.80 -12.23 -14.18
CA VAL A 155 3.57 -11.08 -13.66
C VAL A 155 3.12 -9.79 -14.34
N LEU A 156 2.99 -9.79 -15.67
CA LEU A 156 2.46 -8.65 -16.43
C LEU A 156 1.07 -8.24 -15.96
N LYS A 157 0.15 -9.20 -15.81
CA LYS A 157 -1.21 -8.92 -15.30
C LYS A 157 -1.19 -8.37 -13.87
N SER A 158 -0.22 -8.75 -13.05
CA SER A 158 -0.07 -8.19 -11.71
C SER A 158 0.40 -6.73 -11.76
N ILE A 159 1.29 -6.38 -12.68
CA ILE A 159 1.78 -5.01 -12.89
C ILE A 159 0.66 -4.14 -13.47
N GLU A 160 -0.11 -4.65 -14.45
CA GLU A 160 -1.23 -3.95 -15.08
C GLU A 160 -2.33 -3.54 -14.09
N ARG A 161 -2.53 -4.31 -13.01
CA ARG A 161 -3.55 -4.06 -11.99
C ARG A 161 -3.10 -3.09 -10.89
N THR A 162 -1.87 -2.61 -10.97
CA THR A 162 -1.29 -1.63 -10.05
C THR A 162 -1.63 -0.23 -10.53
N GLU A 163 -2.00 0.66 -9.60
CA GLU A 163 -2.27 2.07 -9.90
C GLU A 163 -1.00 2.92 -9.91
N LEU A 164 -0.03 2.58 -9.05
CA LEU A 164 1.29 3.20 -9.01
C LEU A 164 2.41 2.16 -9.06
N LEU A 165 3.15 2.10 -10.17
CA LEU A 165 4.41 1.38 -10.25
C LEU A 165 5.56 2.31 -9.88
N ILE A 166 6.34 1.93 -8.88
CA ILE A 166 7.55 2.65 -8.45
C ILE A 166 8.76 1.86 -8.94
N LEU A 167 9.58 2.50 -9.76
CA LEU A 167 10.80 1.94 -10.34
C LEU A 167 12.03 2.67 -9.78
N ASP A 168 12.77 1.96 -8.94
CA ASP A 168 13.97 2.48 -8.27
C ASP A 168 15.26 1.85 -8.84
N ASP A 169 16.40 2.49 -8.59
CA ASP A 169 17.72 2.10 -9.11
C ASP A 169 17.78 2.07 -10.65
N TRP A 170 16.98 2.90 -11.32
CA TRP A 170 17.01 2.99 -12.78
C TRP A 170 18.33 3.59 -13.26
N GLY A 171 19.02 2.89 -14.17
CA GLY A 171 20.30 3.32 -14.76
C GLY A 171 21.55 2.96 -13.95
N LEU A 172 21.43 2.20 -12.85
CA LEU A 172 22.59 1.71 -12.09
C LEU A 172 23.23 0.43 -12.66
N SER A 173 22.61 -0.19 -13.66
CA SER A 173 23.11 -1.38 -14.36
C SER A 173 23.03 -1.18 -15.86
N VAL A 174 24.06 -1.61 -16.60
CA VAL A 174 24.03 -1.63 -18.08
C VAL A 174 22.89 -2.52 -18.55
N LEU A 175 21.97 -1.95 -19.32
CA LEU A 175 20.93 -2.72 -19.99
C LEU A 175 21.56 -3.45 -21.17
N THR A 176 21.76 -4.76 -21.06
CA THR A 176 22.27 -5.59 -22.16
C THR A 176 21.13 -6.05 -23.08
N ALA A 177 21.36 -6.06 -24.40
CA ALA A 177 20.34 -6.39 -25.41
C ALA A 177 19.79 -7.84 -25.32
N ALA A 178 20.41 -8.71 -24.51
CA ALA A 178 19.91 -10.05 -24.21
C ALA A 178 18.49 -10.03 -23.59
N PHE A 179 18.07 -8.92 -22.98
CA PHE A 179 16.72 -8.76 -22.44
C PHE A 179 15.62 -8.63 -23.50
N TRP A 180 15.96 -8.28 -24.75
CA TRP A 180 15.01 -8.00 -25.84
C TRP A 180 15.00 -9.04 -26.97
N THR A 181 16.02 -9.90 -27.06
CA THR A 181 16.27 -10.76 -28.23
C THR A 181 15.69 -12.17 -28.13
N GLY A 182 14.66 -12.37 -27.31
CA GLY A 182 13.80 -13.54 -27.45
C GLY A 182 12.74 -13.30 -28.50
N HIS A 183 13.12 -13.24 -29.79
CA HIS A 183 12.32 -13.44 -31.02
C HIS A 183 13.10 -12.85 -32.22
N ARG A 184 14.02 -13.62 -32.78
CA ARG A 184 14.16 -13.70 -34.24
C ARG A 184 14.03 -15.18 -34.58
N GLY A 185 12.87 -15.55 -35.10
CA GLY A 185 12.65 -16.86 -35.68
C GLY A 185 13.60 -17.07 -36.86
N ALA A 186 14.11 -18.29 -36.94
CA ALA A 186 14.38 -19.00 -38.18
C ALA A 186 13.56 -20.29 -38.10
#